data_AF-A0A915ZJ16-F1
#
_entry.id   AF-A0A915ZJ16-F1
#
_cell.length_a   1.000
_cell.length_b   1.000
_cell.length_c   1.000
_cell.angle_alpha   90.00
_cell.angle_beta   90.00
_cell.angle_gamma   90.00
#
_symmetry.space_group_name_H-M   'P 1'
#
loop_
_entity.id
_entity.type
_entity.pdbx_description
1 polymer ?
#
loop_
_entity_poly.entity_id
_entity_poly.type
_entity_poly.pdbx_seq_one_letter_code
_entity_poly.pdbx_strand_id
1 'polypeptide(L)'
;MNLFIGLLSNAIEKDNNRISFLIQKAEILAEIELFYLLPHQRRWKEWFPEVIYYYANVDKTREKIKEMINEGEWNTNEFSELKQKLLKELNIQYDFPNLVNK
;
A
#
# COMPACT_ATOMS: atom_id res chain seq x y z
N MET A 1 3.69 8.39 30.74
CA MET A 1 3.51 7.41 29.64
C MET A 1 2.07 6.90 29.51
N ASN A 2 1.39 6.48 30.58
CA ASN A 2 0.02 5.92 30.47
C ASN A 2 -1.05 6.91 29.97
N LEU A 3 -0.92 8.22 30.27
CA LEU A 3 -1.85 9.24 29.79
C LEU A 3 -1.78 9.44 28.28
N PHE A 4 -0.58 9.41 27.70
CA PHE A 4 -0.37 9.52 26.25
C PHE A 4 -0.91 8.30 25.51
N ILE A 5 -0.68 7.09 26.06
CA ILE A 5 -1.23 5.85 25.49
C ILE A 5 -2.77 5.87 25.53
N GLY A 6 -3.37 6.36 26.62
CA GLY A 6 -4.83 6.47 26.77
C GLY A 6 -5.47 7.49 25.82
N LEU A 7 -4.85 8.66 25.64
CA LEU A 7 -5.32 9.67 24.69
C LEU A 7 -5.17 9.21 23.23
N LEU A 8 -4.08 8.51 22.93
CA LEU A 8 -3.84 7.91 21.60
C LEU A 8 -4.89 6.83 21.29
N SER A 9 -5.21 5.97 22.27
CA SER A 9 -6.24 4.93 22.11
C SER A 9 -7.62 5.53 21.81
N ASN A 10 -8.02 6.57 22.54
CA ASN A 10 -9.31 7.24 22.31
C ASN A 10 -9.38 7.96 20.96
N ALA A 11 -8.28 8.55 20.49
CA ALA A 11 -8.22 9.18 19.17
C ALA A 11 -8.33 8.13 18.06
N ILE A 12 -7.62 7.00 18.19
CA ILE A 12 -7.69 5.87 17.26
C ILE A 12 -9.10 5.27 17.21
N GLU A 13 -9.78 5.17 18.35
CA GLU A 13 -11.14 4.61 18.44
C GLU A 13 -12.21 5.54 17.82
N LYS A 14 -11.97 6.86 17.84
CA LYS A 14 -12.90 7.86 17.27
C LYS A 14 -12.82 7.96 15.74
N ASP A 15 -11.62 7.77 15.17
CA ASP A 15 -11.37 7.77 13.72
C ASP A 15 -11.26 6.35 13.14
N ASN A 16 -12.03 5.39 13.68
CA ASN A 16 -11.97 3.95 13.40
C ASN A 16 -12.40 3.54 11.97
N ASN A 17 -11.97 4.29 10.96
CA ASN A 17 -11.75 3.76 9.64
C ASN A 17 -10.47 2.93 9.68
N ARG A 18 -10.63 1.60 9.66
CA ARG A 18 -9.52 0.63 9.59
C ARG A 18 -8.46 1.00 8.55
N ILE A 19 -8.86 1.64 7.44
CA ILE A 19 -7.93 2.12 6.40
C ILE A 19 -7.06 3.26 6.95
N SER A 20 -7.66 4.29 7.55
CA SER A 20 -6.93 5.42 8.16
C SER A 20 -5.97 4.98 9.26
N PHE A 21 -6.37 4.00 10.07
CA PHE A 21 -5.49 3.40 11.07
C PHE A 21 -4.27 2.71 10.45
N LEU A 22 -4.47 1.93 9.37
CA LEU A 22 -3.38 1.26 8.67
C LEU A 22 -2.43 2.24 7.98
N ILE A 23 -2.96 3.33 7.42
CA ILE A 23 -2.17 4.41 6.81
C ILE A 23 -1.27 5.06 7.86
N GLN A 24 -1.85 5.52 8.98
CA GLN A 24 -1.08 6.13 10.08
C GLN A 24 -0.03 5.17 10.64
N LYS A 25 -0.37 3.89 10.77
CA LYS A 25 0.58 2.86 11.21
C LYS A 25 1.75 2.71 10.22
N ALA A 26 1.50 2.77 8.92
CA ALA A 26 2.54 2.70 7.90
C ALA A 26 3.44 3.95 7.89
N GLU A 27 2.85 5.14 8.05
CA GLU A 27 3.59 6.40 8.16
C GLU A 27 4.54 6.39 9.36
N ILE A 28 4.05 5.99 10.54
CA ILE A 28 4.86 5.89 11.76
C ILE A 28 6.00 4.87 11.58
N LEU A 29 5.74 3.72 10.94
CA LEU A 29 6.78 2.73 10.67
C LEU A 29 7.86 3.29 9.72
N ALA A 30 7.47 4.00 8.66
CA ALA A 30 8.41 4.64 7.75
C ALA A 30 9.30 5.68 8.44
N GLU A 31 8.73 6.49 9.36
CA GLU A 31 9.50 7.44 10.17
C GLU A 31 10.49 6.71 11.11
N ILE A 32 10.06 5.64 11.77
CA ILE A 32 10.92 4.82 12.62
C ILE A 32 12.08 4.23 11.80
N GLU A 33 11.79 3.69 10.62
CA GLU A 33 12.78 3.11 9.72
C GLU A 33 13.81 4.13 9.22
N LEU A 34 13.35 5.34 8.89
CA LEU A 34 14.21 6.38 8.34
C LEU A 34 15.11 7.03 9.41
N PHE A 35 14.57 7.29 10.61
CA PHE A 35 15.25 8.10 11.63
C PHE A 35 15.85 7.30 12.78
N TYR A 36 15.33 6.10 13.11
CA TYR A 36 15.68 5.39 14.33
C TYR A 36 16.42 4.06 14.11
N LEU A 37 16.48 3.53 12.89
CA LEU A 37 17.18 2.27 12.59
C LEU A 37 18.62 2.49 12.10
N LEU A 38 19.56 1.78 12.73
CA LEU A 38 20.96 1.74 12.29
C LEU A 38 21.08 1.01 10.94
N PRO A 39 22.11 1.31 10.12
CA PRO A 39 22.27 0.71 8.79
C PRO A 39 22.27 -0.83 8.78
N HIS A 40 22.75 -1.47 9.84
CA HIS A 40 22.75 -2.93 9.93
C HIS A 40 21.37 -3.51 10.27
N GLN A 41 20.54 -2.80 11.05
CA GLN A 41 19.17 -3.22 11.39
C GLN A 41 18.26 -3.16 10.16
N ARG A 42 18.43 -2.14 9.30
CA ARG A 42 17.69 -2.03 8.02
C ARG A 42 18.03 -3.12 7.01
N ARG A 43 19.18 -3.79 7.16
CA ARG A 43 19.60 -4.92 6.31
C ARG A 43 19.26 -6.27 6.93
N TRP A 44 18.55 -6.29 8.06
CA TRP A 44 18.24 -7.52 8.76
C TRP A 44 17.06 -8.21 8.09
N LYS A 45 17.34 -9.29 7.35
CA LYS A 45 16.36 -9.97 6.49
C LYS A 45 15.18 -10.54 7.26
N GLU A 46 15.38 -10.88 8.52
CA GLU A 46 14.35 -11.37 9.43
C GLU A 46 13.31 -10.30 9.76
N TRP A 47 13.69 -9.02 9.77
CA TRP A 47 12.79 -7.89 10.06
C TRP A 47 12.30 -7.22 8.78
N PHE A 48 13.16 -7.15 7.75
CA PHE A 48 12.88 -6.55 6.45
C PHE A 48 13.17 -7.59 5.35
N PRO A 49 12.21 -8.48 5.06
CA PRO A 49 12.38 -9.47 4.02
C PRO A 49 12.46 -8.79 2.65
N GLU A 50 13.30 -9.33 1.79
CA GLU A 50 13.46 -8.86 0.41
C GLU A 50 12.20 -9.10 -0.45
N VAL A 51 11.40 -10.11 -0.08
CA VAL A 51 10.14 -10.49 -0.76
C VAL A 51 9.05 -10.77 0.27
N ILE A 52 7.87 -10.19 0.07
CA ILE A 52 6.68 -10.41 0.92
C ILE A 52 5.63 -11.18 0.10
N TYR A 53 5.22 -12.33 0.61
CA TYR A 53 4.11 -13.09 0.04
C TYR A 53 2.80 -12.68 0.72
N TYR A 54 1.84 -12.21 -0.06
CA TYR A 54 0.51 -11.85 0.43
C TYR A 54 -0.59 -12.58 -0.35
N TYR A 55 -1.58 -13.11 0.36
CA TYR A 55 -2.75 -13.71 -0.24
C TYR A 55 -3.82 -12.63 -0.47
N ALA A 56 -4.12 -12.36 -1.74
CA ALA A 56 -5.22 -11.49 -2.14
C ALA A 56 -6.35 -12.32 -2.77
N ASN A 57 -7.60 -11.98 -2.44
CA ASN A 57 -8.76 -12.59 -3.09
C ASN A 57 -8.92 -12.01 -4.50
N VAL A 58 -8.89 -12.88 -5.51
CA VAL A 58 -8.93 -12.51 -6.93
C VAL A 58 -10.15 -11.64 -7.28
N ASP A 59 -11.32 -11.95 -6.75
CA ASP A 59 -12.56 -11.22 -7.08
C ASP A 59 -12.55 -9.81 -6.48
N LYS A 60 -12.15 -9.69 -5.20
CA LYS A 60 -12.00 -8.39 -4.53
C LYS A 60 -10.94 -7.53 -5.21
N THR A 61 -9.84 -8.14 -5.64
CA THR A 61 -8.78 -7.43 -6.36
C THR A 61 -9.30 -6.90 -7.70
N ARG A 62 -10.04 -7.71 -8.46
CA ARG A 62 -10.67 -7.28 -9.73
C ARG A 62 -11.64 -6.12 -9.53
N GLU A 63 -12.47 -6.19 -8.49
CA GLU A 63 -13.43 -5.13 -8.14
C GLU A 63 -12.71 -3.82 -7.84
N LYS A 64 -11.68 -3.85 -6.99
CA LYS A 64 -10.92 -2.65 -6.63
C LYS A 64 -10.19 -2.03 -7.81
N ILE A 65 -9.62 -2.84 -8.70
CA ILE A 65 -8.95 -2.34 -9.91
C ILE A 65 -9.95 -1.61 -10.82
N LYS A 66 -11.16 -2.15 -11.00
CA LYS A 66 -12.21 -1.49 -11.79
C LYS A 66 -12.67 -0.17 -11.17
N GLU A 67 -12.80 -0.12 -9.84
CA GLU A 67 -13.10 1.11 -9.10
C GLU A 67 -12.03 2.17 -9.34
N MET A 68 -10.75 1.83 -9.16
CA MET A 68 -9.62 2.75 -9.39
C MET A 68 -9.51 3.22 -10.85
N ILE A 69 -9.88 2.38 -11.82
CA ILE A 69 -9.96 2.76 -13.23
C ILE A 69 -11.04 3.81 -13.45
N ASN A 70 -12.23 3.60 -12.88
CA ASN A 70 -13.36 4.53 -13.00
C ASN A 70 -13.08 5.87 -12.31
N GLU A 71 -12.35 5.86 -11.20
CA GLU A 71 -11.92 7.05 -10.46
C GLU A 71 -10.73 7.76 -11.14
N GLY A 72 -10.11 7.15 -12.15
CA GLY A 72 -8.96 7.70 -12.86
C GLY A 72 -7.63 7.55 -12.12
N GLU A 73 -7.62 6.93 -10.94
CA GLU A 73 -6.44 6.72 -10.09
C GLU A 73 -5.48 5.64 -10.66
N TRP A 74 -5.97 4.77 -11.55
CA TRP A 74 -5.19 3.67 -12.11
C TRP A 74 -4.08 4.12 -13.08
N ASN A 75 -4.24 5.29 -13.72
CA ASN A 75 -3.42 5.78 -14.83
C ASN A 75 -2.08 6.44 -14.42
N THR A 76 -1.55 6.15 -13.24
CA THR A 76 -0.21 6.66 -12.86
C THR A 76 0.89 5.97 -13.67
N ASN A 77 1.88 6.74 -14.13
CA ASN A 77 3.04 6.25 -14.89
C ASN A 77 3.95 5.30 -14.07
N GLU A 78 3.77 5.26 -12.75
CA GLU A 78 4.52 4.41 -11.86
C GLU A 78 4.14 2.93 -12.03
N PHE A 79 5.17 2.07 -12.05
CA PHE A 79 5.01 0.61 -12.09
C PHE A 79 4.20 0.07 -13.29
N SER A 80 4.23 0.75 -14.43
CA SER A 80 3.42 0.40 -15.62
C SER A 80 3.59 -1.07 -16.04
N GLU A 81 4.81 -1.60 -16.07
CA GLU A 81 5.07 -3.01 -16.40
C GLU A 81 4.42 -4.00 -15.41
N LEU A 82 4.45 -3.69 -14.11
CA LEU A 82 3.85 -4.54 -13.08
C LEU A 82 2.32 -4.49 -13.15
N LYS A 83 1.75 -3.31 -13.40
CA LYS A 83 0.30 -3.15 -13.61
C LYS A 83 -0.18 -3.96 -14.82
N GLN A 84 0.54 -3.91 -15.94
CA GLN A 84 0.20 -4.70 -17.12
C GLN A 84 0.24 -6.21 -16.85
N LYS A 85 1.30 -6.70 -16.17
CA LYS A 85 1.38 -8.10 -15.75
C LYS A 85 0.21 -8.49 -14.85
N LEU A 86 -0.13 -7.66 -13.86
CA LEU A 86 -1.24 -7.91 -12.94
C LEU A 86 -2.58 -8.01 -13.67
N LEU A 87 -2.87 -7.10 -14.60
CA LEU A 87 -4.11 -7.14 -15.39
C LEU A 87 -4.20 -8.40 -16.25
N LYS A 88 -3.07 -8.85 -16.81
CA LYS A 88 -2.99 -10.09 -17.58
C LYS A 88 -3.28 -11.31 -16.71
N GLU A 89 -2.66 -11.41 -15.54
CA GLU A 89 -2.90 -12.50 -14.57
C GLU A 89 -4.35 -12.50 -14.07
N LEU A 90 -4.95 -11.32 -13.88
CA LEU A 90 -6.34 -11.17 -13.44
C LEU A 90 -7.36 -11.28 -14.57
N ASN A 91 -6.91 -11.39 -15.83
CA ASN A 91 -7.74 -11.42 -17.04
C ASN A 91 -8.69 -10.21 -17.16
N ILE A 92 -8.18 -9.01 -16.90
CA ILE A 92 -8.91 -7.74 -17.02
C ILE A 92 -8.51 -7.09 -18.36
N GLN A 93 -9.50 -6.84 -19.23
CA GLN A 93 -9.29 -6.04 -20.43
C GLN A 93 -9.30 -4.56 -20.05
N TYR A 94 -8.15 -3.90 -20.19
CA TYR A 94 -7.99 -2.47 -20.01
C TYR A 94 -7.07 -1.95 -21.10
N ASP A 95 -7.60 -1.07 -21.95
CA ASP A 95 -6.79 -0.33 -22.90
C ASP A 95 -6.10 0.79 -22.14
N PHE A 96 -4.80 0.63 -21.90
CA PHE A 96 -4.00 1.73 -21.40
C PHE A 96 -4.11 2.87 -22.41
N PRO A 97 -4.49 4.09 -21.98
CA PRO A 97 -4.41 5.25 -22.86
C PRO A 97 -2.97 5.30 -23.38
N ASN A 98 -2.84 5.24 -24.71
CA ASN A 98 -1.58 5.10 -25.42
C ASN A 98 -0.47 5.93 -24.75
N LEU A 99 0.61 5.28 -24.33
CA LEU A 99 1.88 5.93 -24.00
C LEU A 99 2.55 6.44 -25.28
N VAL A 100 1.83 7.28 -26.03
CA VAL A 100 2.32 7.93 -27.24
C VAL A 100 2.16 9.42 -27.04
N ASN A 101 3.33 10.06 -26.85
CA ASN A 101 3.61 11.49 -26.88
C ASN A 101 3.52 12.26 -25.54
N LYS A 102 4.64 12.31 -24.82
CA LYS A 102 5.36 13.56 -24.57
C LYS A 102 6.84 13.32 -24.29
#